data_AF-A0A959W122-F1
#
_entry.id   AF-A0A959W122-F1
#
_cell.length_a   1.000
_cell.length_b   1.000
_cell.length_c   1.000
_cell.angle_alpha   90.00
_cell.angle_beta   90.00
_cell.angle_gamma   90.00
#
_symmetry.space_group_name_H-M   'P 1'
#
loop_
_entity.id
_entity.type
_entity.pdbx_description
1 polymer ?
#
loop_
_entity_poly.entity_id
_entity_poly.type
_entity_poly.pdbx_seq_one_letter_code
_entity_poly.pdbx_strand_id
1 'polypeptide(L)'
;MNQTHSETRRTKIVATVGPASWDPPVLEQMIIAGVDVFRLNFSHGDGPTHVRVIKDIREISERLDLEVGILGDLPGPKLRVGDYPQGVVDIVHGSTVTITPDDVPGTETLIPVDWPELSGSLKVEDTVYLADGSIRLRVIGNDGRVVQCEVEVGGPLSSHKGMNLPGVEAGLDSVSEDDLRWVEFAVANQIDYLAVSFVRKADDLDPVLDKLSELKSDIPIIAKIEKPQAADAVEDIVEKATGGIMVARGDLGIEVPLSKVPVLQKSLIRAAGQAGKTVITATQMLASMVSAKRPTRAEVTDVATAIYDGTDAIMLSEETAVGDYPVEAVKVMDQIARGTETDLPYWDWVLNRVRQDEMDVSDSVTQSAVIAAYRLNLQAIVVPTASGRTAKVVAAHRPQVPVLAVTHSVRTQRQLKLIFGVRPVVNDQTTEIRNLLYECADDAVTYGAAASGDLIAIVAGLSDMQLGTNLFEVHRVP
;
A
#
# COMPACT_ATOMS: atom_id res chain seq x y z
N MET A 1 26.04 16.87 -4.36
CA MET A 1 25.51 15.63 -3.77
C MET A 1 25.10 14.72 -4.92
N ASN A 2 25.50 13.44 -4.90
CA ASN A 2 25.01 12.48 -5.89
C ASN A 2 23.51 12.29 -5.66
N GLN A 3 22.67 12.74 -6.59
CA GLN A 3 21.23 12.47 -6.55
C GLN A 3 21.04 10.96 -6.41
N THR A 4 20.36 10.54 -5.35
CA THR A 4 20.06 9.12 -5.14
C THR A 4 18.88 8.72 -6.04
N HIS A 5 18.80 7.45 -6.43
CA HIS A 5 17.83 6.99 -7.44
C HIS A 5 16.36 7.31 -7.07
N SER A 6 16.01 7.25 -5.78
CA SER A 6 14.71 7.63 -5.22
C SER A 6 14.28 9.08 -5.59
N GLU A 7 15.23 10.00 -5.74
CA GLU A 7 14.93 11.43 -5.93
C GLU A 7 14.47 11.79 -7.35
N THR A 8 14.69 10.90 -8.31
CA THR A 8 14.31 11.10 -9.72
C THR A 8 13.02 10.36 -10.12
N ARG A 9 12.53 9.48 -9.25
CA ARG A 9 11.35 8.64 -9.46
C ARG A 9 10.14 9.23 -8.73
N ARG A 10 8.97 9.22 -9.38
CA ARG A 10 7.72 9.73 -8.78
C ARG A 10 6.89 8.62 -8.14
N THR A 11 6.70 7.49 -8.82
CA THR A 11 6.01 6.32 -8.27
C THR A 11 6.82 5.74 -7.11
N LYS A 12 6.15 5.43 -6.00
CA LYS A 12 6.81 4.94 -4.79
C LYS A 12 6.95 3.43 -4.79
N ILE A 13 7.98 2.91 -4.11
CA ILE A 13 8.21 1.48 -3.95
C ILE A 13 7.98 1.08 -2.50
N VAL A 14 7.03 0.17 -2.31
CA VAL A 14 6.82 -0.54 -1.05
C VAL A 14 7.51 -1.90 -1.15
N ALA A 15 8.34 -2.26 -0.19
CA ALA A 15 9.02 -3.57 -0.17
C ALA A 15 8.71 -4.32 1.12
N THR A 16 8.24 -5.57 1.01
CA THR A 16 7.97 -6.41 2.17
C THR A 16 9.27 -6.95 2.75
N VAL A 17 9.45 -6.80 4.06
CA VAL A 17 10.60 -7.35 4.78
C VAL A 17 10.30 -8.77 5.26
N GLY A 18 11.24 -9.67 5.06
CA GLY A 18 11.12 -11.06 5.50
C GLY A 18 12.49 -11.75 5.63
N PRO A 19 12.53 -13.09 5.75
CA PRO A 19 13.76 -13.86 5.90
C PRO A 19 14.90 -13.50 4.93
N ALA A 20 14.59 -13.19 3.67
CA ALA A 20 15.59 -12.82 2.66
C ALA A 20 16.19 -11.42 2.87
N SER A 21 15.54 -10.58 3.69
CA SER A 21 15.87 -9.16 3.87
C SER A 21 15.91 -8.73 5.34
N TRP A 22 15.93 -9.64 6.30
CA TRP A 22 16.06 -9.29 7.72
C TRP A 22 17.45 -8.78 8.09
N ASP A 23 18.47 -9.15 7.31
CA ASP A 23 19.85 -8.78 7.59
C ASP A 23 20.08 -7.28 7.30
N PRO A 24 20.67 -6.51 8.25
CA PRO A 24 20.93 -5.09 8.08
C PRO A 24 21.67 -4.70 6.78
N PRO A 25 22.69 -5.45 6.30
CA PRO A 25 23.34 -5.15 5.02
C PRO A 25 22.42 -5.26 3.80
N VAL A 26 21.38 -6.11 3.85
CA VAL A 26 20.39 -6.24 2.76
C VAL A 26 19.42 -5.06 2.82
N LEU A 27 18.92 -4.71 4.01
CA LEU A 27 18.08 -3.52 4.22
C LEU A 27 18.76 -2.25 3.70
N GLU A 28 20.04 -2.06 4.02
CA GLU A 28 20.86 -0.95 3.52
C GLU A 28 20.90 -0.90 1.99
N GLN A 29 21.16 -2.05 1.35
CA GLN A 29 21.18 -2.12 -0.11
C GLN A 29 19.80 -1.87 -0.74
N MET A 30 18.72 -2.27 -0.08
CA MET A 30 17.35 -2.01 -0.53
C MET A 30 16.99 -0.51 -0.42
N ILE A 31 17.38 0.16 0.66
CA ILE A 31 17.21 1.62 0.82
C ILE A 31 17.96 2.34 -0.31
N ILE A 32 19.23 1.98 -0.55
CA ILE A 32 20.04 2.57 -1.62
C ILE A 32 19.46 2.27 -3.02
N ALA A 33 18.89 1.07 -3.22
CA ALA A 33 18.22 0.69 -4.45
C ALA A 33 16.93 1.48 -4.69
N GLY A 34 16.38 2.13 -3.66
CA GLY A 34 15.26 3.04 -3.75
C GLY A 34 13.96 2.49 -3.19
N VAL A 35 13.96 1.76 -2.09
CA VAL A 35 12.73 1.54 -1.30
C VAL A 35 12.29 2.85 -0.67
N ASP A 36 11.01 3.19 -0.76
CA ASP A 36 10.45 4.35 -0.05
C ASP A 36 9.76 3.96 1.25
N VAL A 37 9.10 2.79 1.27
CA VAL A 37 8.39 2.27 2.44
C VAL A 37 8.66 0.77 2.61
N PHE A 38 9.01 0.35 3.80
CA PHE A 38 9.06 -1.08 4.14
C PHE A 38 7.73 -1.56 4.70
N ARG A 39 7.23 -2.68 4.17
CA ARG A 39 6.05 -3.38 4.70
C ARG A 39 6.48 -4.46 5.69
N LEU A 40 5.90 -4.44 6.87
CA LEU A 40 6.00 -5.50 7.88
C LEU A 40 4.69 -6.27 7.89
N ASN A 41 4.72 -7.52 7.44
CA ASN A 41 3.54 -8.38 7.44
C ASN A 41 3.38 -9.04 8.81
N PHE A 42 2.43 -8.59 9.62
CA PHE A 42 2.19 -9.12 10.96
C PHE A 42 1.53 -10.51 10.96
N SER A 43 1.15 -11.05 9.80
CA SER A 43 0.77 -12.47 9.68
C SER A 43 1.95 -13.42 9.88
N HIS A 44 3.18 -12.91 9.81
CA HIS A 44 4.41 -13.67 9.95
C HIS A 44 5.41 -12.97 10.86
N GLY A 45 6.18 -13.75 11.62
CA GLY A 45 7.12 -13.22 12.60
C GLY A 45 6.45 -12.77 13.90
N ASP A 46 7.23 -12.71 14.96
CA ASP A 46 6.76 -12.29 16.28
C ASP A 46 7.09 -10.81 16.56
N GLY A 47 6.47 -10.26 17.61
CA GLY A 47 6.72 -8.89 18.05
C GLY A 47 8.21 -8.56 18.23
N PRO A 48 9.02 -9.39 18.92
CA PRO A 48 10.45 -9.16 19.07
C PRO A 48 11.21 -9.05 17.76
N THR A 49 10.89 -9.90 16.77
CA THR A 49 11.51 -9.83 15.43
C THR A 49 11.18 -8.51 14.75
N HIS A 50 9.90 -8.10 14.76
CA HIS A 50 9.48 -6.84 14.17
C HIS A 50 10.13 -5.63 14.84
N VAL A 51 10.26 -5.60 16.17
CA VAL A 51 10.95 -4.51 16.90
C VAL A 51 12.41 -4.37 16.44
N ARG A 52 13.13 -5.48 16.31
CA ARG A 52 14.51 -5.47 15.82
C ARG A 52 14.60 -4.89 14.42
N VAL A 53 13.74 -5.38 13.51
CA VAL A 53 13.72 -4.92 12.11
C VAL A 53 13.38 -3.44 12.01
N ILE A 54 12.40 -2.94 12.78
CA ILE A 54 12.06 -1.51 12.83
C ILE A 54 13.28 -0.70 13.24
N LYS A 55 13.96 -1.11 14.31
CA LYS A 55 15.17 -0.44 14.79
C LYS A 55 16.26 -0.40 13.71
N ASP A 56 16.54 -1.53 13.07
CA ASP A 56 17.56 -1.62 12.02
C ASP A 56 17.22 -0.69 10.84
N ILE A 57 15.96 -0.67 10.39
CA ILE A 57 15.49 0.24 9.32
C ILE A 57 15.73 1.71 9.70
N ARG A 58 15.37 2.11 10.93
CA ARG A 58 15.55 3.50 11.39
C ARG A 58 17.02 3.89 11.50
N GLU A 59 17.86 3.04 12.10
CA GLU A 59 19.30 3.32 12.25
C GLU A 59 20.03 3.40 10.90
N ILE A 60 19.67 2.53 9.95
CA ILE A 60 20.26 2.54 8.61
C ILE A 60 19.82 3.78 7.83
N SER A 61 18.52 4.10 7.83
CA SER A 61 17.98 5.24 7.09
C SER A 61 18.53 6.58 7.60
N GLU A 62 18.65 6.74 8.93
CA GLU A 62 19.29 7.91 9.54
C GLU A 62 20.76 8.02 9.15
N ARG A 63 21.52 6.92 9.23
CA ARG A 63 22.95 6.90 8.85
C ARG A 63 23.17 7.25 7.37
N LEU A 64 22.26 6.85 6.49
CA LEU A 64 22.34 7.10 5.06
C LEU A 64 21.81 8.49 4.66
N ASP A 65 21.14 9.21 5.57
CA ASP A 65 20.34 10.39 5.24
C ASP A 65 19.28 10.08 4.15
N LEU A 66 18.73 8.88 4.21
CA LEU A 66 17.72 8.35 3.28
C LEU A 66 16.54 7.80 4.09
N GLU A 67 15.75 8.71 4.64
CA GLU A 67 14.57 8.37 5.44
C GLU A 67 13.58 7.49 4.64
N VAL A 68 12.98 6.49 5.29
CA VAL A 68 11.99 5.57 4.70
C VAL A 68 10.80 5.40 5.64
N GLY A 69 9.62 5.18 5.07
CA GLY A 69 8.42 4.87 5.84
C GLY A 69 8.36 3.40 6.24
N ILE A 70 7.52 3.07 7.22
CA ILE A 70 7.17 1.71 7.61
C ILE A 70 5.65 1.54 7.60
N LEU A 71 5.17 0.50 6.92
CA LEU A 71 3.77 0.10 6.86
C LEU A 71 3.59 -1.24 7.58
N GLY A 72 2.80 -1.26 8.65
CA GLY A 72 2.37 -2.50 9.31
C GLY A 72 1.12 -3.06 8.63
N ASP A 73 1.15 -4.31 8.19
CA ASP A 73 0.02 -4.98 7.54
C ASP A 73 -0.68 -5.92 8.52
N LEU A 74 -1.90 -5.57 8.92
CA LEU A 74 -2.70 -6.32 9.89
C LEU A 74 -3.18 -7.65 9.26
N PRO A 75 -3.07 -8.78 9.98
CA PRO A 75 -3.48 -10.09 9.46
C PRO A 75 -4.93 -10.14 8.98
N GLY A 76 -5.83 -9.53 9.74
CA GLY A 76 -7.27 -9.64 9.53
C GLY A 76 -7.83 -11.04 9.83
N PRO A 77 -9.16 -11.19 9.74
CA PRO A 77 -9.89 -12.44 10.02
C PRO A 77 -9.72 -13.45 8.88
N LYS A 78 -8.54 -14.09 8.76
CA LYS A 78 -8.29 -15.11 7.73
C LYS A 78 -8.72 -16.49 8.21
N LEU A 79 -9.66 -17.13 7.51
CA LEU A 79 -9.99 -18.54 7.71
C LEU A 79 -8.78 -19.41 7.37
N ARG A 80 -8.49 -20.38 8.23
CA ARG A 80 -7.37 -21.29 8.07
C ARG A 80 -7.79 -22.72 8.36
N VAL A 81 -7.16 -23.65 7.65
CA VAL A 81 -7.28 -25.07 7.98
C VAL A 81 -6.51 -25.37 9.27
N GLY A 82 -7.00 -26.34 10.04
CA GLY A 82 -6.38 -26.82 11.26
C GLY A 82 -5.10 -27.63 11.02
N ASP A 83 -4.71 -28.42 12.01
CA ASP A 83 -3.42 -29.11 12.01
C ASP A 83 -3.38 -30.36 11.14
N TYR A 84 -2.28 -30.52 10.39
CA TYR A 84 -1.90 -31.73 9.67
C TYR A 84 -0.61 -32.28 10.27
N PRO A 85 -0.66 -33.20 11.26
CA PRO A 85 0.52 -33.70 11.95
C PRO A 85 1.51 -34.44 11.05
N GLN A 86 1.05 -34.96 9.90
CA GLN A 86 1.91 -35.59 8.90
C GLN A 86 2.63 -34.58 7.99
N GLY A 87 2.45 -33.28 8.23
CA GLY A 87 3.05 -32.20 7.45
C GLY A 87 2.18 -31.84 6.26
N VAL A 88 2.61 -32.24 5.06
CA VAL A 88 1.91 -31.95 3.81
C VAL A 88 1.16 -33.20 3.37
N VAL A 89 -0.14 -33.07 3.11
CA VAL A 89 -0.99 -34.11 2.50
C VAL A 89 -1.38 -33.70 1.09
N ASP A 90 -1.66 -34.68 0.22
CA ASP A 90 -2.08 -34.41 -1.16
C ASP A 90 -3.60 -34.60 -1.29
N ILE A 91 -4.31 -33.52 -1.63
CA ILE A 91 -5.75 -33.56 -1.87
C ILE A 91 -5.99 -34.00 -3.30
N VAL A 92 -6.56 -35.20 -3.49
CA VAL A 92 -6.65 -35.85 -4.80
C VAL A 92 -7.82 -35.32 -5.63
N HIS A 93 -7.54 -34.90 -6.86
CA HIS A 93 -8.56 -34.49 -7.83
C HIS A 93 -9.63 -35.58 -8.06
N GLY A 94 -10.90 -35.17 -8.06
CA GLY A 94 -12.06 -36.05 -8.23
C GLY A 94 -12.43 -36.86 -7.00
N SER A 95 -11.68 -36.72 -5.89
CA SER A 95 -12.06 -37.33 -4.62
C SER A 95 -13.08 -36.48 -3.87
N THR A 96 -13.62 -37.03 -2.78
CA THR A 96 -14.52 -36.32 -1.87
C THR A 96 -13.77 -36.04 -0.57
N VAL A 97 -13.86 -34.79 -0.10
CA VAL A 97 -13.31 -34.35 1.18
C VAL A 97 -14.43 -33.83 2.07
N THR A 98 -14.24 -33.93 3.38
CA THR A 98 -15.16 -33.38 4.38
C THR A 98 -14.49 -32.22 5.11
N ILE A 99 -15.11 -31.05 5.11
CA ILE A 99 -14.72 -29.93 5.94
C ILE A 99 -15.47 -30.01 7.26
N THR A 100 -14.75 -29.90 8.38
CA THR A 100 -15.32 -30.04 9.74
C THR A 100 -14.86 -28.90 10.65
N PRO A 101 -15.74 -28.39 11.54
CA PRO A 101 -15.35 -27.46 12.59
C PRO A 101 -14.71 -28.14 13.81
N ASP A 102 -14.70 -29.48 13.83
CA ASP A 102 -14.14 -30.23 14.95
C ASP A 102 -12.61 -30.08 15.00
N ASP A 103 -12.07 -29.85 16.20
CA ASP A 103 -10.63 -29.85 16.47
C ASP A 103 -10.07 -31.27 16.40
N VAL A 104 -9.78 -31.70 15.17
CA VAL A 104 -9.25 -33.03 14.85
C VAL A 104 -8.10 -32.92 13.84
N PRO A 105 -7.12 -33.84 13.89
CA PRO A 105 -6.06 -33.89 12.89
C PRO A 105 -6.60 -34.02 11.46
N GLY A 106 -6.15 -33.14 10.58
CA GLY A 106 -6.45 -33.16 9.17
C GLY A 106 -5.82 -34.36 8.44
N THR A 107 -6.51 -34.81 7.40
CA THR A 107 -6.10 -35.91 6.53
C THR A 107 -6.40 -35.59 5.07
N GLU A 108 -6.00 -36.47 4.14
CA GLU A 108 -6.31 -36.34 2.70
C GLU A 108 -7.81 -36.22 2.39
N THR A 109 -8.68 -36.65 3.32
CA THR A 109 -10.15 -36.65 3.16
C THR A 109 -10.88 -35.81 4.21
N LEU A 110 -10.18 -35.25 5.20
CA LEU A 110 -10.79 -34.51 6.32
C LEU A 110 -10.04 -33.20 6.56
N ILE A 111 -10.75 -32.10 6.44
CA ILE A 111 -10.19 -30.75 6.50
C ILE A 111 -10.77 -30.03 7.73
N PRO A 112 -10.05 -29.99 8.85
CA PRO A 112 -10.46 -29.21 10.01
C PRO A 112 -10.37 -27.72 9.71
N VAL A 113 -11.32 -26.93 10.19
CA VAL A 113 -11.32 -25.46 10.09
C VAL A 113 -11.75 -24.87 11.41
N ASP A 114 -11.02 -23.88 11.90
CA ASP A 114 -11.34 -23.18 13.13
C ASP A 114 -12.43 -22.12 12.91
N TRP A 115 -13.62 -22.59 12.50
CA TRP A 115 -14.80 -21.74 12.37
C TRP A 115 -16.10 -22.57 12.46
N PRO A 116 -16.69 -22.69 13.67
CA PRO A 116 -17.89 -23.49 13.90
C PRO A 116 -19.10 -23.12 13.03
N GLU A 117 -19.23 -21.85 12.66
CA GLU A 117 -20.35 -21.33 11.87
C GLU A 117 -20.20 -21.55 10.35
N LEU A 118 -19.05 -22.09 9.89
CA LEU A 118 -18.74 -22.29 8.47
C LEU A 118 -19.86 -23.05 7.73
N SER A 119 -20.39 -24.11 8.33
CA SER A 119 -21.47 -24.91 7.73
C SER A 119 -22.74 -24.08 7.52
N GLY A 120 -23.04 -23.09 8.37
CA GLY A 120 -24.19 -22.22 8.21
C GLY A 120 -24.06 -21.26 7.02
N SER A 121 -22.83 -20.97 6.60
CA SER A 121 -22.53 -20.02 5.53
C SER A 121 -22.44 -20.67 4.13
N LEU A 122 -22.26 -21.99 4.04
CA LEU A 122 -22.06 -22.69 2.77
C LEU A 122 -23.31 -23.39 2.24
N LYS A 123 -23.52 -23.31 0.93
CA LYS A 123 -24.60 -23.97 0.19
C LYS A 123 -24.02 -24.94 -0.84
N VAL A 124 -24.85 -25.89 -1.27
CA VAL A 124 -24.49 -26.79 -2.39
C VAL A 124 -24.18 -25.95 -3.63
N GLU A 125 -23.16 -26.36 -4.37
CA GLU A 125 -22.53 -25.67 -5.50
C GLU A 125 -21.61 -24.48 -5.15
N ASP A 126 -21.51 -24.08 -3.87
CA ASP A 126 -20.53 -23.06 -3.48
C ASP A 126 -19.09 -23.56 -3.73
N THR A 127 -18.20 -22.62 -4.05
CA THR A 127 -16.79 -22.91 -4.28
C THR A 127 -15.98 -22.60 -3.02
N VAL A 128 -15.09 -23.51 -2.65
CA VAL A 128 -14.12 -23.33 -1.56
C VAL A 128 -12.72 -23.40 -2.13
N TYR A 129 -11.91 -22.39 -1.87
CA TYR A 129 -10.50 -22.38 -2.22
C TYR A 129 -9.65 -22.62 -0.98
N LEU A 130 -8.60 -23.42 -1.14
CA LEU A 130 -7.59 -23.67 -0.10
C LEU A 130 -6.20 -23.34 -0.63
N ALA A 131 -5.28 -23.08 0.30
CA ALA A 131 -3.88 -22.81 0.02
C ALA A 131 -3.72 -21.70 -1.05
N ASP A 132 -4.35 -20.55 -0.75
CA ASP A 132 -4.29 -19.33 -1.55
C ASP A 132 -4.73 -19.55 -3.03
N GLY A 133 -5.79 -20.35 -3.21
CA GLY A 133 -6.42 -20.59 -4.51
C GLY A 133 -5.88 -21.79 -5.29
N SER A 134 -4.84 -22.46 -4.79
CA SER A 134 -4.22 -23.60 -5.50
C SER A 134 -5.08 -24.87 -5.52
N ILE A 135 -5.92 -25.08 -4.49
CA ILE A 135 -6.87 -26.18 -4.40
C ILE A 135 -8.28 -25.60 -4.53
N ARG A 136 -9.12 -26.23 -5.34
CA ARG A 136 -10.52 -25.83 -5.56
C ARG A 136 -11.46 -26.99 -5.24
N LEU A 137 -12.40 -26.74 -4.35
CA LEU A 137 -13.45 -27.65 -3.95
C LEU A 137 -14.81 -27.09 -4.35
N ARG A 138 -15.75 -27.96 -4.70
CA ARG A 138 -17.16 -27.62 -4.88
C ARG A 138 -18.01 -28.33 -3.84
N VAL A 139 -18.84 -27.59 -3.12
CA VAL A 139 -19.73 -28.15 -2.11
C VAL A 139 -20.77 -29.03 -2.76
N ILE A 140 -20.84 -30.30 -2.38
CA ILE A 140 -21.81 -31.29 -2.87
C ILE A 140 -22.85 -31.66 -1.82
N GLY A 141 -22.59 -31.37 -0.54
CA GLY A 141 -23.51 -31.64 0.56
C GLY A 141 -23.15 -30.86 1.81
N ASN A 142 -24.17 -30.52 2.60
CA ASN A 142 -24.01 -29.85 3.89
C ASN A 142 -25.11 -30.33 4.83
N ASP A 143 -24.72 -30.92 5.97
CA ASP A 143 -25.67 -31.47 6.96
C ASP A 143 -25.91 -30.51 8.14
N GLY A 144 -25.40 -29.27 8.05
CA GLY A 144 -25.49 -28.25 9.10
C GLY A 144 -24.33 -28.31 10.11
N ARG A 145 -23.49 -29.35 10.08
CA ARG A 145 -22.27 -29.43 10.91
C ARG A 145 -21.02 -29.60 10.07
N VAL A 146 -21.04 -30.52 9.11
CA VAL A 146 -19.91 -30.79 8.20
C VAL A 146 -20.32 -30.53 6.75
N VAL A 147 -19.33 -30.16 5.94
CA VAL A 147 -19.53 -29.83 4.53
C VAL A 147 -18.78 -30.82 3.67
N GLN A 148 -19.49 -31.57 2.84
CA GLN A 148 -18.92 -32.49 1.86
C GLN A 148 -18.63 -31.74 0.57
N CYS A 149 -17.41 -31.89 0.07
CA CYS A 149 -16.97 -31.24 -1.16
C CYS A 149 -16.35 -32.24 -2.13
N GLU A 150 -16.58 -32.02 -3.42
CA GLU A 150 -15.84 -32.67 -4.50
C GLU A 150 -14.58 -31.85 -4.82
N VAL A 151 -13.44 -32.52 -4.98
CA VAL A 151 -12.18 -31.88 -5.34
C VAL A 151 -12.12 -31.65 -6.84
N GLU A 152 -12.31 -30.41 -7.28
CA GLU A 152 -12.22 -30.05 -8.70
C GLU A 152 -10.79 -29.74 -9.13
N VAL A 153 -9.95 -29.27 -8.22
CA VAL A 153 -8.51 -29.08 -8.43
C VAL A 153 -7.81 -29.52 -7.15
N GLY A 154 -7.01 -30.58 -7.27
CA GLY A 154 -6.24 -31.14 -6.17
C GLY A 154 -4.86 -30.49 -5.99
N GLY A 155 -4.17 -30.85 -4.92
CA GLY A 155 -2.82 -30.37 -4.64
C GLY A 155 -2.39 -30.50 -3.18
N PRO A 156 -1.17 -30.04 -2.86
CA PRO A 156 -0.62 -30.17 -1.52
C PRO A 156 -1.28 -29.20 -0.53
N LEU A 157 -1.69 -29.73 0.62
CA LEU A 157 -2.25 -28.97 1.74
C LEU A 157 -1.43 -29.23 3.01
N SER A 158 -1.18 -28.18 3.79
CA SER A 158 -0.47 -28.25 5.06
C SER A 158 -1.23 -27.46 6.13
N SER A 159 -0.82 -27.58 7.40
CA SER A 159 -1.41 -26.82 8.50
C SER A 159 -1.50 -25.31 8.22
N HIS A 160 -2.56 -24.69 8.73
CA HIS A 160 -2.77 -23.24 8.78
C HIS A 160 -2.80 -22.52 7.43
N LYS A 161 -2.96 -23.26 6.32
CA LYS A 161 -3.18 -22.69 4.99
C LYS A 161 -4.52 -21.96 4.93
N GLY A 162 -4.54 -20.87 4.17
CA GLY A 162 -5.72 -20.02 4.01
C GLY A 162 -6.88 -20.75 3.34
N MET A 163 -8.10 -20.41 3.75
CA MET A 163 -9.36 -20.79 3.14
C MET A 163 -10.10 -19.53 2.64
N ASN A 164 -10.60 -19.57 1.41
CA ASN A 164 -11.39 -18.51 0.80
C ASN A 164 -12.73 -19.05 0.34
N LEU A 165 -13.79 -18.27 0.55
CA LEU A 165 -15.18 -18.64 0.27
C LEU A 165 -15.84 -17.56 -0.62
N PRO A 166 -15.58 -17.56 -1.95
CA PRO A 166 -16.10 -16.51 -2.82
C PRO A 166 -17.62 -16.48 -2.86
N GLY A 167 -18.18 -15.27 -2.74
CA GLY A 167 -19.63 -15.07 -2.74
C GLY A 167 -20.34 -15.42 -1.43
N VAL A 168 -19.60 -15.87 -0.41
CA VAL A 168 -20.14 -16.23 0.91
C VAL A 168 -19.91 -15.07 1.87
N GLU A 169 -20.99 -14.54 2.45
CA GLU A 169 -20.89 -13.62 3.58
C GLU A 169 -20.51 -14.39 4.84
N ALA A 170 -19.21 -14.46 5.11
CA ALA A 170 -18.73 -14.91 6.40
C ALA A 170 -19.06 -13.84 7.43
N GLY A 171 -19.90 -14.17 8.42
CA GLY A 171 -20.27 -13.29 9.54
C GLY A 171 -19.12 -13.02 10.52
N LEU A 172 -17.88 -13.09 10.04
CA LEU A 172 -16.67 -12.77 10.79
C LEU A 172 -16.59 -11.25 10.98
N ASP A 173 -16.18 -10.85 12.18
CA ASP A 173 -15.77 -9.48 12.46
C ASP A 173 -14.65 -9.07 11.51
N SER A 174 -14.63 -7.79 11.11
CA SER A 174 -13.63 -7.29 10.15
C SER A 174 -12.22 -7.19 10.74
N VAL A 175 -12.09 -7.15 12.06
CA VAL A 175 -10.84 -6.95 12.80
C VAL A 175 -10.86 -7.84 14.03
N SER A 176 -9.82 -8.64 14.21
CA SER A 176 -9.67 -9.54 15.37
C SER A 176 -9.08 -8.84 16.59
N GLU A 177 -9.18 -9.46 17.78
CA GLU A 177 -8.48 -8.95 18.97
C GLU A 177 -6.96 -8.89 18.78
N ASP A 178 -6.39 -9.84 18.04
CA ASP A 178 -4.96 -9.86 17.74
C ASP A 178 -4.57 -8.71 16.79
N ASP A 179 -5.43 -8.33 15.84
CA ASP A 179 -5.21 -7.13 15.02
C ASP A 179 -5.14 -5.88 15.90
N LEU A 180 -6.03 -5.74 16.90
CA LEU A 180 -6.00 -4.59 17.82
C LEU A 180 -4.74 -4.56 18.68
N ARG A 181 -4.18 -5.70 19.06
CA ARG A 181 -2.85 -5.79 19.71
C ARG A 181 -1.74 -5.32 18.77
N TRP A 182 -1.83 -5.64 17.48
CA TRP A 182 -0.89 -5.12 16.48
C TRP A 182 -1.03 -3.61 16.24
N VAL A 183 -2.23 -3.04 16.40
CA VAL A 183 -2.43 -1.58 16.40
C VAL A 183 -1.69 -0.95 17.58
N GLU A 184 -1.82 -1.49 18.79
CA GLU A 184 -1.08 -1.03 19.98
C GLU A 184 0.45 -1.13 19.76
N PHE A 185 0.91 -2.24 19.21
CA PHE A 185 2.30 -2.45 18.82
C PHE A 185 2.78 -1.37 17.83
N ALA A 186 1.98 -1.07 16.81
CA ALA A 186 2.32 -0.10 15.78
C ALA A 186 2.44 1.32 16.34
N VAL A 187 1.54 1.71 17.25
CA VAL A 187 1.62 3.00 17.95
C VAL A 187 2.88 3.05 18.83
N ALA A 188 3.13 2.02 19.63
CA ALA A 188 4.29 1.96 20.52
C ALA A 188 5.63 2.04 19.78
N ASN A 189 5.69 1.52 18.54
CA ASN A 189 6.90 1.50 17.72
C ASN A 189 6.94 2.59 16.63
N GLN A 190 6.02 3.57 16.66
CA GLN A 190 5.98 4.69 15.71
C GLN A 190 6.00 4.24 14.24
N ILE A 191 5.14 3.26 13.92
CA ILE A 191 4.87 2.84 12.54
C ILE A 191 4.16 3.97 11.79
N ASP A 192 4.47 4.15 10.50
CA ASP A 192 4.03 5.31 9.73
C ASP A 192 2.65 5.09 9.07
N TYR A 193 2.30 3.84 8.76
CA TYR A 193 1.03 3.42 8.15
C TYR A 193 0.54 2.08 8.70
N LEU A 194 -0.78 1.89 8.77
CA LEU A 194 -1.39 0.57 9.01
C LEU A 194 -2.23 0.15 7.80
N ALA A 195 -2.05 -1.06 7.30
CA ALA A 195 -2.94 -1.64 6.29
C ALA A 195 -3.94 -2.59 6.95
N VAL A 196 -5.22 -2.43 6.64
CA VAL A 196 -6.32 -3.22 7.20
C VAL A 196 -6.78 -4.23 6.14
N SER A 197 -6.63 -5.52 6.45
CA SER A 197 -6.99 -6.63 5.56
C SER A 197 -8.48 -6.92 5.53
N PHE A 198 -8.94 -7.62 4.50
CA PHE A 198 -10.31 -8.14 4.36
C PHE A 198 -11.44 -7.11 4.51
N VAL A 199 -11.17 -5.85 4.19
CA VAL A 199 -12.18 -4.79 4.17
C VAL A 199 -13.27 -5.18 3.16
N ARG A 200 -14.53 -5.01 3.55
CA ARG A 200 -15.73 -5.23 2.70
C ARG A 200 -16.57 -3.96 2.56
N LYS A 201 -16.57 -3.11 3.58
CA LYS A 201 -17.32 -1.84 3.64
C LYS A 201 -16.55 -0.82 4.47
N ALA A 202 -16.95 0.46 4.40
CA ALA A 202 -16.29 1.54 5.13
C ALA A 202 -16.27 1.30 6.66
N ASP A 203 -17.36 0.79 7.24
CA ASP A 203 -17.47 0.50 8.68
C ASP A 203 -16.48 -0.54 9.20
N ASP A 204 -15.91 -1.36 8.32
CA ASP A 204 -14.90 -2.34 8.72
C ASP A 204 -13.61 -1.68 9.21
N LEU A 205 -13.41 -0.39 8.91
CA LEU A 205 -12.27 0.42 9.37
C LEU A 205 -12.46 1.00 10.78
N ASP A 206 -13.69 1.07 11.29
CA ASP A 206 -14.00 1.73 12.57
C ASP A 206 -13.25 1.14 13.76
N PRO A 207 -13.14 -0.19 13.94
CA PRO A 207 -12.44 -0.75 15.09
C PRO A 207 -10.98 -0.29 15.19
N VAL A 208 -10.29 -0.17 14.05
CA VAL A 208 -8.90 0.31 14.00
C VAL A 208 -8.84 1.82 14.25
N LEU A 209 -9.75 2.60 13.65
CA LEU A 209 -9.83 4.05 13.86
C LEU A 209 -10.12 4.42 15.31
N ASP A 210 -11.08 3.73 15.94
CA ASP A 210 -11.46 3.91 17.33
C ASP A 210 -10.28 3.58 18.24
N LYS A 211 -9.56 2.48 17.96
CA LYS A 211 -8.37 2.09 18.72
C LYS A 211 -7.24 3.10 18.59
N LEU A 212 -6.99 3.62 17.38
CA LEU A 212 -6.01 4.68 17.16
C LEU A 212 -6.40 5.97 17.92
N SER A 213 -7.68 6.33 17.92
CA SER A 213 -8.21 7.48 18.68
C SER A 213 -8.03 7.32 20.19
N GLU A 214 -8.34 6.13 20.73
CA GLU A 214 -8.09 5.79 22.15
C GLU A 214 -6.62 5.99 22.52
N LEU A 215 -5.72 5.56 21.63
CA LEU A 215 -4.27 5.68 21.79
C LEU A 215 -3.71 7.06 21.42
N LYS A 216 -4.57 8.02 21.04
CA LYS A 216 -4.22 9.38 20.57
C LYS A 216 -3.20 9.37 19.43
N SER A 217 -3.37 8.42 18.52
CA SER A 217 -2.53 8.21 17.36
C SER A 217 -3.26 8.58 16.08
N ASP A 218 -2.57 9.29 15.20
CA ASP A 218 -2.97 9.70 13.86
C ASP A 218 -2.25 8.87 12.78
N ILE A 219 -1.92 7.60 13.07
CA ILE A 219 -1.37 6.70 12.04
C ILE A 219 -2.42 6.55 10.92
N PRO A 220 -2.09 6.92 9.67
CA PRO A 220 -2.98 6.75 8.55
C PRO A 220 -3.24 5.27 8.23
N ILE A 221 -4.49 4.95 7.90
CA ILE A 221 -4.92 3.60 7.52
C ILE A 221 -5.02 3.43 6.01
N ILE A 222 -4.57 2.28 5.51
CA ILE A 222 -4.68 1.84 4.13
C ILE A 222 -5.70 0.69 4.09
N ALA A 223 -6.84 0.88 3.42
CA ALA A 223 -7.82 -0.18 3.27
C ALA A 223 -7.40 -1.15 2.16
N LYS A 224 -7.27 -2.45 2.45
CA LYS A 224 -6.92 -3.46 1.46
C LYS A 224 -8.18 -3.97 0.76
N ILE A 225 -8.23 -3.76 -0.56
CA ILE A 225 -9.35 -4.19 -1.40
C ILE A 225 -9.05 -5.61 -1.91
N GLU A 226 -9.50 -6.58 -1.13
CA GLU A 226 -9.30 -8.02 -1.36
C GLU A 226 -10.62 -8.74 -1.70
N LYS A 227 -11.75 -8.10 -1.36
CA LYS A 227 -13.09 -8.67 -1.48
C LYS A 227 -13.90 -7.93 -2.54
N PRO A 228 -14.78 -8.62 -3.30
CA PRO A 228 -15.62 -7.99 -4.31
C PRO A 228 -16.53 -6.90 -3.71
N GLN A 229 -17.04 -7.12 -2.49
CA GLN A 229 -17.87 -6.15 -1.78
C GLN A 229 -17.14 -4.82 -1.56
N ALA A 230 -15.85 -4.85 -1.22
CA ALA A 230 -15.06 -3.64 -1.07
C ALA A 230 -14.78 -2.95 -2.41
N ALA A 231 -14.71 -3.71 -3.50
CA ALA A 231 -14.58 -3.11 -4.82
C ALA A 231 -15.88 -2.39 -5.24
N ASP A 232 -17.04 -2.94 -4.88
CA ASP A 232 -18.34 -2.32 -5.12
C ASP A 232 -18.56 -1.08 -4.23
N ALA A 233 -18.06 -1.11 -2.98
CA ALA A 233 -18.17 -0.02 -1.99
C ALA A 233 -16.93 0.90 -1.94
N VAL A 234 -16.12 0.93 -3.00
CA VAL A 234 -14.80 1.58 -2.96
C VAL A 234 -14.86 3.07 -2.65
N GLU A 235 -15.89 3.79 -3.12
CA GLU A 235 -16.01 5.24 -2.91
C GLU A 235 -16.08 5.59 -1.42
N ASP A 236 -16.96 4.91 -0.67
CA ASP A 236 -17.12 5.11 0.78
C ASP A 236 -15.87 4.68 1.56
N ILE A 237 -15.22 3.59 1.12
CA ILE A 237 -13.99 3.08 1.74
C ILE A 237 -12.83 4.06 1.54
N VAL A 238 -12.67 4.60 0.33
CA VAL A 238 -11.60 5.55 -0.02
C VAL A 238 -11.75 6.85 0.79
N GLU A 239 -12.97 7.34 0.96
CA GLU A 239 -13.22 8.55 1.74
C GLU A 239 -12.79 8.35 3.20
N LYS A 240 -13.20 7.23 3.80
CA LYS A 240 -12.93 6.90 5.20
C LYS A 240 -11.48 6.49 5.47
N ALA A 241 -10.81 5.86 4.50
CA ALA A 241 -9.42 5.47 4.65
C ALA A 241 -8.51 6.71 4.68
N THR A 242 -7.93 7.00 5.84
CA THR A 242 -7.16 8.23 6.08
C THR A 242 -5.81 8.25 5.34
N GLY A 243 -5.25 7.08 5.01
CA GLY A 243 -4.03 6.90 4.23
C GLY A 243 -4.27 6.57 2.76
N GLY A 244 -5.42 5.99 2.41
CA GLY A 244 -5.73 5.54 1.05
C GLY A 244 -6.07 4.06 0.96
N ILE A 245 -5.84 3.44 -0.21
CA ILE A 245 -6.21 2.03 -0.44
C ILE A 245 -5.05 1.20 -1.00
N MET A 246 -5.14 -0.12 -0.87
CA MET A 246 -4.25 -1.08 -1.50
C MET A 246 -5.04 -2.06 -2.36
N VAL A 247 -4.71 -2.15 -3.63
CA VAL A 247 -5.29 -3.12 -4.57
C VAL A 247 -4.49 -4.42 -4.46
N ALA A 248 -5.01 -5.39 -3.69
CA ALA A 248 -4.37 -6.68 -3.44
C ALA A 248 -4.85 -7.72 -4.46
N ARG A 249 -4.16 -7.78 -5.60
CA ARG A 249 -4.60 -8.50 -6.81
C ARG A 249 -4.62 -10.02 -6.64
N GLY A 250 -3.70 -10.57 -5.85
CA GLY A 250 -3.63 -11.99 -5.53
C GLY A 250 -4.90 -12.45 -4.82
N ASP A 251 -5.20 -11.84 -3.67
CA ASP A 251 -6.41 -12.15 -2.89
C ASP A 251 -7.69 -11.83 -3.67
N LEU A 252 -7.76 -10.67 -4.33
CA LEU A 252 -8.91 -10.29 -5.15
C LEU A 252 -9.14 -11.29 -6.30
N GLY A 253 -8.07 -11.79 -6.93
CA GLY A 253 -8.13 -12.76 -8.03
C GLY A 253 -8.57 -14.16 -7.62
N ILE A 254 -8.58 -14.48 -6.33
CA ILE A 254 -9.21 -15.69 -5.79
C ILE A 254 -10.73 -15.50 -5.68
N GLU A 255 -11.17 -14.29 -5.34
CA GLU A 255 -12.56 -13.96 -5.04
C GLU A 255 -13.39 -13.57 -6.27
N VAL A 256 -12.73 -13.14 -7.35
CA VAL A 256 -13.39 -12.74 -8.61
C VAL A 256 -12.77 -13.46 -9.81
N PRO A 257 -13.50 -13.60 -10.93
CA PRO A 257 -12.91 -14.13 -12.16
C PRO A 257 -11.66 -13.37 -12.56
N LEU A 258 -10.57 -14.07 -12.89
CA LEU A 258 -9.28 -13.47 -13.25
C LEU A 258 -9.40 -12.39 -14.35
N SER A 259 -10.31 -12.57 -15.30
CA SER A 259 -10.58 -11.59 -16.37
C SER A 259 -11.14 -10.25 -15.86
N LYS A 260 -11.70 -10.20 -14.65
CA LYS A 260 -12.20 -8.97 -14.02
C LYS A 260 -11.13 -8.22 -13.24
N VAL A 261 -10.05 -8.89 -12.81
CA VAL A 261 -9.00 -8.27 -11.97
C VAL A 261 -8.40 -7.01 -12.60
N PRO A 262 -8.01 -6.98 -13.89
CA PRO A 262 -7.48 -5.76 -14.50
C PRO A 262 -8.51 -4.62 -14.58
N VAL A 263 -9.79 -4.96 -14.77
CA VAL A 263 -10.88 -3.98 -14.83
C VAL A 263 -11.08 -3.33 -13.45
N LEU A 264 -11.09 -4.15 -12.39
CA LEU A 264 -11.21 -3.68 -11.01
C LEU A 264 -9.99 -2.86 -10.59
N GLN A 265 -8.77 -3.30 -10.89
CA GLN A 265 -7.56 -2.51 -10.62
C GLN A 265 -7.71 -1.08 -11.15
N LYS A 266 -8.11 -0.94 -12.42
CA LYS A 266 -8.26 0.36 -13.07
C LYS A 266 -9.37 1.22 -12.45
N SER A 267 -10.50 0.62 -12.07
CA SER A 267 -11.58 1.37 -11.40
C SER A 267 -11.19 1.80 -9.99
N LEU A 268 -10.50 0.93 -9.23
CA LEU A 268 -10.05 1.21 -7.86
C LEU A 268 -8.99 2.31 -7.83
N ILE A 269 -7.98 2.24 -8.71
CA ILE A 269 -6.96 3.30 -8.83
C ILE A 269 -7.60 4.63 -9.23
N ARG A 270 -8.59 4.61 -10.13
CA ARG A 270 -9.33 5.82 -10.52
C ARG A 270 -10.12 6.40 -9.35
N ALA A 271 -10.85 5.58 -8.60
CA ALA A 271 -11.63 6.04 -7.45
C ALA A 271 -10.73 6.71 -6.40
N ALA A 272 -9.59 6.10 -6.07
CA ALA A 272 -8.60 6.70 -5.18
C ALA A 272 -8.05 8.03 -5.74
N GLY A 273 -7.71 8.07 -7.03
CA GLY A 273 -7.23 9.28 -7.71
C GLY A 273 -8.26 10.42 -7.71
N GLN A 274 -9.55 10.11 -7.91
CA GLN A 274 -10.64 11.08 -7.87
C GLN A 274 -10.83 11.68 -6.49
N ALA A 275 -10.61 10.90 -5.43
CA ALA A 275 -10.63 11.39 -4.05
C ALA A 275 -9.30 12.03 -3.60
N GLY A 276 -8.28 12.09 -4.48
CA GLY A 276 -6.94 12.57 -4.12
C GLY A 276 -6.24 11.71 -3.05
N LYS A 277 -6.65 10.45 -2.89
CA LYS A 277 -6.11 9.50 -1.92
C LYS A 277 -5.02 8.63 -2.57
N THR A 278 -4.07 8.21 -1.75
CA THR A 278 -2.98 7.33 -2.20
C THR A 278 -3.51 5.94 -2.53
N VAL A 279 -2.96 5.34 -3.59
CA VAL A 279 -3.23 3.94 -3.91
C VAL A 279 -1.95 3.15 -4.11
N ILE A 280 -1.90 1.96 -3.50
CA ILE A 280 -0.82 1.00 -3.65
C ILE A 280 -1.31 -0.16 -4.53
N THR A 281 -0.61 -0.48 -5.61
CA THR A 281 -0.84 -1.71 -6.37
C THR A 281 0.06 -2.82 -5.85
N ALA A 282 -0.55 -3.91 -5.38
CA ALA A 282 0.12 -4.94 -4.61
C ALA A 282 -0.04 -6.33 -5.20
N THR A 283 0.92 -7.20 -4.85
CA THR A 283 1.02 -8.64 -5.20
C THR A 283 1.19 -8.92 -6.69
N GLN A 284 1.85 -10.04 -7.02
CA GLN A 284 2.05 -10.52 -8.39
C GLN A 284 2.69 -9.49 -9.34
N MET A 285 3.54 -8.58 -8.83
CA MET A 285 4.17 -7.54 -9.66
C MET A 285 5.38 -8.11 -10.42
N LEU A 286 6.32 -8.74 -9.72
CA LEU A 286 7.52 -9.37 -10.29
C LEU A 286 7.69 -10.80 -9.74
N ALA A 287 6.61 -11.57 -9.63
CA ALA A 287 6.56 -12.87 -8.94
C ALA A 287 7.66 -13.86 -9.38
N SER A 288 8.04 -13.87 -10.66
CA SER A 288 9.14 -14.72 -11.16
C SER A 288 10.48 -14.39 -10.51
N MET A 289 10.68 -13.15 -10.03
CA MET A 289 11.90 -12.71 -9.37
C MET A 289 12.10 -13.25 -7.95
N VAL A 290 11.12 -14.00 -7.42
CA VAL A 290 11.34 -14.82 -6.21
C VAL A 290 12.49 -15.81 -6.43
N SER A 291 12.63 -16.39 -7.63
CA SER A 291 13.69 -17.36 -7.95
C SER A 291 14.56 -16.96 -9.15
N ALA A 292 14.18 -15.91 -9.90
CA ALA A 292 14.91 -15.45 -11.08
C ALA A 292 15.53 -14.05 -10.88
N LYS A 293 16.71 -13.82 -11.46
CA LYS A 293 17.35 -12.48 -11.43
C LYS A 293 16.68 -11.45 -12.35
N ARG A 294 15.74 -11.86 -13.20
CA ARG A 294 15.09 -11.00 -14.19
C ARG A 294 13.61 -11.37 -14.29
N PRO A 295 12.72 -10.37 -14.43
CA PRO A 295 11.32 -10.64 -14.63
C PRO A 295 11.04 -11.07 -16.06
N THR A 296 9.83 -11.57 -16.27
CA THR A 296 9.26 -11.78 -17.59
C THR A 296 8.86 -10.45 -18.23
N ARG A 297 8.67 -10.43 -19.55
CA ARG A 297 8.14 -9.24 -20.25
C ARG A 297 6.70 -8.92 -19.82
N ALA A 298 5.91 -9.94 -19.50
CA ALA A 298 4.53 -9.78 -19.06
C ALA A 298 4.47 -9.02 -17.72
N GLU A 299 5.31 -9.39 -16.75
CA GLU A 299 5.41 -8.70 -15.46
C GLU A 299 5.87 -7.25 -15.61
N VAL A 300 6.86 -6.99 -16.48
CA VAL A 300 7.30 -5.61 -16.78
C VAL A 300 6.14 -4.78 -17.33
N THR A 301 5.34 -5.33 -18.25
CA THR A 301 4.15 -4.66 -18.79
C THR A 301 3.07 -4.47 -17.74
N ASP A 302 2.89 -5.42 -16.84
CA ASP A 302 1.90 -5.35 -15.75
C ASP A 302 2.24 -4.23 -14.75
N VAL A 303 3.50 -4.15 -14.30
CA VAL A 303 3.99 -3.05 -13.46
C VAL A 303 3.81 -1.70 -14.16
N ALA A 304 4.21 -1.59 -15.43
CA ALA A 304 4.03 -0.36 -16.20
C ALA A 304 2.55 0.03 -16.33
N THR A 305 1.65 -0.94 -16.51
CA THR A 305 0.21 -0.69 -16.62
C THR A 305 -0.36 -0.12 -15.32
N ALA A 306 0.05 -0.62 -14.15
CA ALA A 306 -0.36 -0.04 -12.87
C ALA A 306 0.07 1.44 -12.73
N ILE A 307 1.24 1.79 -13.27
CA ILE A 307 1.75 3.16 -13.29
C ILE A 307 0.96 4.02 -14.28
N TYR A 308 0.66 3.52 -15.48
CA TYR A 308 -0.22 4.20 -16.46
C TYR A 308 -1.64 4.40 -15.95
N ASP A 309 -2.18 3.46 -15.17
CA ASP A 309 -3.47 3.62 -14.49
C ASP A 309 -3.41 4.72 -13.41
N GLY A 310 -2.20 5.05 -12.95
CA GLY A 310 -1.91 6.17 -12.06
C GLY A 310 -1.77 5.80 -10.59
N THR A 311 -1.25 4.60 -10.31
CA THR A 311 -0.91 4.19 -8.95
C THR A 311 0.11 5.13 -8.29
N ASP A 312 -0.02 5.38 -7.00
CA ASP A 312 0.98 6.17 -6.25
C ASP A 312 2.21 5.32 -5.92
N ALA A 313 1.97 4.05 -5.59
CA ALA A 313 3.01 3.12 -5.19
C ALA A 313 2.81 1.71 -5.76
N ILE A 314 3.91 1.03 -6.01
CA ILE A 314 3.98 -0.37 -6.43
C ILE A 314 4.68 -1.19 -5.35
N MET A 315 4.15 -2.38 -5.06
CA MET A 315 4.60 -3.18 -3.92
C MET A 315 5.22 -4.52 -4.31
N LEU A 316 6.41 -4.78 -3.76
CA LEU A 316 7.05 -6.10 -3.75
C LEU A 316 6.62 -6.88 -2.49
N SER A 317 6.19 -8.11 -2.70
CA SER A 317 5.70 -9.01 -1.67
C SER A 317 6.73 -10.10 -1.38
N GLU A 318 6.59 -11.26 -2.02
CA GLU A 318 7.48 -12.42 -1.81
C GLU A 318 8.87 -12.16 -2.36
N GLU A 319 8.97 -11.36 -3.43
CA GLU A 319 10.20 -11.02 -4.13
C GLU A 319 11.28 -10.48 -3.19
N THR A 320 10.88 -9.68 -2.20
CA THR A 320 11.79 -9.09 -1.22
C THR A 320 11.74 -9.78 0.14
N ALA A 321 10.63 -10.45 0.47
CA ALA A 321 10.48 -11.10 1.77
C ALA A 321 11.20 -12.45 1.84
N VAL A 322 11.10 -13.27 0.79
CA VAL A 322 11.61 -14.66 0.78
C VAL A 322 12.40 -14.99 -0.49
N GLY A 323 12.40 -14.11 -1.49
CA GLY A 323 13.07 -14.32 -2.76
C GLY A 323 14.59 -14.34 -2.68
N ASP A 324 15.23 -14.97 -3.68
CA ASP A 324 16.67 -15.10 -3.80
C ASP A 324 17.39 -13.77 -4.13
N TYR A 325 16.65 -12.79 -4.65
CA TYR A 325 17.20 -11.54 -5.21
C TYR A 325 16.43 -10.27 -4.78
N PRO A 326 16.32 -10.00 -3.46
CA PRO A 326 15.48 -8.92 -2.93
C PRO A 326 15.95 -7.53 -3.41
N VAL A 327 17.27 -7.30 -3.47
CA VAL A 327 17.83 -6.00 -3.89
C VAL A 327 17.64 -5.79 -5.40
N GLU A 328 17.83 -6.82 -6.21
CA GLU A 328 17.61 -6.76 -7.66
C GLU A 328 16.15 -6.51 -8.00
N ALA A 329 15.20 -7.10 -7.26
CA ALA A 329 13.78 -6.86 -7.46
C ALA A 329 13.44 -5.37 -7.28
N VAL A 330 13.98 -4.71 -6.24
CA VAL A 330 13.83 -3.26 -6.04
C VAL A 330 14.42 -2.46 -7.19
N LYS A 331 15.64 -2.80 -7.64
CA LYS A 331 16.30 -2.12 -8.77
C LYS A 331 15.52 -2.23 -10.07
N VAL A 332 14.93 -3.40 -10.34
CA VAL A 332 14.10 -3.63 -11.52
C VAL A 332 12.80 -2.82 -11.43
N MET A 333 12.15 -2.84 -10.26
CA MET A 333 10.94 -2.05 -10.02
C MET A 333 11.18 -0.55 -10.25
N ASP A 334 12.30 -0.02 -9.74
CA ASP A 334 12.74 1.35 -9.95
C ASP A 334 12.98 1.68 -11.44
N GLN A 335 13.66 0.78 -12.17
CA GLN A 335 13.91 0.96 -13.61
C GLN A 335 12.62 1.02 -14.42
N ILE A 336 11.65 0.14 -14.12
CA ILE A 336 10.34 0.14 -14.79
C ILE A 336 9.61 1.45 -14.50
N ALA A 337 9.59 1.89 -13.24
CA ALA A 337 8.93 3.13 -12.86
C ALA A 337 9.49 4.34 -13.60
N ARG A 338 10.80 4.56 -13.55
CA ARG A 338 11.45 5.68 -14.26
C ARG A 338 11.25 5.62 -15.76
N GLY A 339 11.25 4.42 -16.35
CA GLY A 339 11.00 4.24 -17.78
C GLY A 339 9.55 4.49 -18.19
N THR A 340 8.59 4.26 -17.29
CA THR A 340 7.15 4.43 -17.56
C THR A 340 6.71 5.87 -17.30
N GLU A 341 7.29 6.53 -16.29
CA GLU A 341 6.91 7.88 -15.87
C GLU A 341 7.11 8.95 -16.94
N THR A 342 7.99 8.73 -17.93
CA THR A 342 8.27 9.71 -18.98
C THR A 342 7.08 9.97 -19.91
N ASP A 343 6.20 8.97 -20.07
CA ASP A 343 5.07 8.99 -21.01
C ASP A 343 3.71 9.08 -20.31
N LEU A 344 3.69 9.44 -19.03
CA LEU A 344 2.44 9.60 -18.29
C LEU A 344 1.60 10.76 -18.84
N PRO A 345 0.26 10.66 -18.82
CA PRO A 345 -0.65 11.68 -19.33
C PRO A 345 -0.81 12.83 -18.32
N TYR A 346 0.32 13.42 -17.90
CA TYR A 346 0.42 14.44 -16.87
C TYR A 346 -0.56 15.59 -17.07
N TRP A 347 -0.63 16.14 -18.28
CA TRP A 347 -1.53 17.25 -18.58
C TRP A 347 -3.02 16.89 -18.42
N ASP A 348 -3.40 15.68 -18.82
CA ASP A 348 -4.77 15.18 -18.62
C ASP A 348 -5.06 14.98 -17.13
N TRP A 349 -4.13 14.39 -16.38
CA TRP A 349 -4.30 14.17 -14.95
C TRP A 349 -4.46 15.47 -14.15
N VAL A 350 -3.73 16.52 -14.49
CA VAL A 350 -3.88 17.83 -13.83
C VAL A 350 -5.30 18.36 -13.94
N LEU A 351 -5.96 18.12 -15.08
CA LEU A 351 -7.29 18.64 -15.38
C LEU A 351 -8.41 17.71 -14.93
N ASN A 352 -8.23 16.39 -15.04
CA ASN A 352 -9.33 15.43 -15.00
C ASN A 352 -9.18 14.31 -13.96
N ARG A 353 -8.06 14.24 -13.22
CA ARG A 353 -7.81 13.14 -12.27
C ARG A 353 -8.61 13.27 -10.98
N VAL A 354 -8.50 14.41 -10.31
CA VAL A 354 -9.15 14.70 -9.02
C VAL A 354 -10.56 15.22 -9.29
N ARG A 355 -11.52 14.82 -8.46
CA ARG A 355 -12.90 15.33 -8.53
C ARG A 355 -12.88 16.81 -8.15
N GLN A 356 -13.40 17.64 -9.06
CA GLN A 356 -13.48 19.08 -8.84
C GLN A 356 -14.79 19.43 -8.14
N ASP A 357 -14.71 19.88 -6.88
CA ASP A 357 -15.82 20.52 -6.18
C ASP A 357 -15.71 22.05 -6.34
N GLU A 358 -16.79 22.71 -6.77
CA GLU A 358 -16.80 24.11 -7.25
C GLU A 358 -16.27 25.17 -6.25
N MET A 359 -16.12 24.82 -4.97
CA MET A 359 -15.68 25.76 -3.92
C MET A 359 -14.48 25.26 -3.09
N ASP A 360 -13.78 24.20 -3.51
CA ASP A 360 -12.56 23.77 -2.81
C ASP A 360 -11.37 24.69 -3.18
N VAL A 361 -11.02 25.56 -2.23
CA VAL A 361 -9.87 26.48 -2.33
C VAL A 361 -8.55 25.72 -2.45
N SER A 362 -8.38 24.63 -1.70
CA SER A 362 -7.14 23.85 -1.69
C SER A 362 -6.90 23.19 -3.05
N ASP A 363 -7.94 22.59 -3.62
CA ASP A 363 -7.89 21.99 -4.96
C ASP A 363 -7.60 23.07 -6.02
N SER A 364 -8.36 24.17 -6.03
CA SER A 364 -8.25 25.24 -7.03
C SER A 364 -6.87 25.91 -7.06
N VAL A 365 -6.32 26.26 -5.89
CA VAL A 365 -4.99 26.88 -5.76
C VAL A 365 -3.91 25.92 -6.20
N THR A 366 -4.03 24.66 -5.79
CA THR A 366 -3.06 23.62 -6.10
C THR A 366 -3.05 23.29 -7.59
N GLN A 367 -4.22 23.08 -8.19
CA GLN A 367 -4.34 22.84 -9.63
C GLN A 367 -3.73 24.01 -10.43
N SER A 368 -3.99 25.25 -10.00
CA SER A 368 -3.40 26.44 -10.62
C SER A 368 -1.87 26.45 -10.53
N ALA A 369 -1.31 26.10 -9.38
CA ALA A 369 0.14 26.00 -9.19
C ALA A 369 0.75 24.92 -10.09
N VAL A 370 0.10 23.77 -10.18
CA VAL A 370 0.55 22.66 -11.03
C VAL A 370 0.46 23.04 -12.50
N ILE A 371 -0.64 23.66 -12.97
CA ILE A 371 -0.76 24.20 -14.35
C ILE A 371 0.34 25.22 -14.64
N ALA A 372 0.63 26.11 -13.69
CA ALA A 372 1.70 27.10 -13.83
C ALA A 372 3.08 26.43 -13.95
N ALA A 373 3.31 25.32 -13.25
CA ALA A 373 4.54 24.53 -13.38
C ALA A 373 4.80 24.10 -14.83
N TYR A 374 3.76 23.64 -15.54
CA TYR A 374 3.87 23.30 -16.98
C TYR A 374 4.08 24.54 -17.85
N ARG A 375 3.26 25.58 -17.67
CA ARG A 375 3.24 26.74 -18.58
C ARG A 375 4.45 27.64 -18.45
N LEU A 376 5.00 27.76 -17.25
CA LEU A 376 6.14 28.62 -16.94
C LEU A 376 7.46 27.84 -16.90
N ASN A 377 7.43 26.53 -17.18
CA ASN A 377 8.57 25.63 -17.11
C ASN A 377 9.31 25.75 -15.76
N LEU A 378 8.53 25.70 -14.67
CA LEU A 378 9.07 25.74 -13.31
C LEU A 378 9.93 24.49 -13.08
N GLN A 379 10.94 24.61 -12.22
CA GLN A 379 11.85 23.48 -11.93
C GLN A 379 11.38 22.62 -10.75
N ALA A 380 10.62 23.20 -9.82
CA ALA A 380 10.09 22.49 -8.66
C ALA A 380 8.81 23.16 -8.12
N ILE A 381 8.05 22.40 -7.33
CA ILE A 381 7.03 22.93 -6.42
C ILE A 381 7.54 22.71 -4.99
N VAL A 382 7.77 23.79 -4.26
CA VAL A 382 8.20 23.76 -2.85
C VAL A 382 6.98 23.92 -1.95
N VAL A 383 6.84 23.01 -0.99
CA VAL A 383 5.64 22.87 -0.16
C VAL A 383 6.03 22.86 1.32
N PRO A 384 6.05 24.02 1.99
CA PRO A 384 6.14 24.07 3.45
C PRO A 384 4.92 23.38 4.09
N THR A 385 5.13 22.41 4.98
CA THR A 385 4.02 21.61 5.53
C THR A 385 4.29 21.02 6.91
N ALA A 386 3.30 21.14 7.81
CA ALA A 386 3.35 20.49 9.13
C ALA A 386 2.85 19.04 9.11
N SER A 387 1.65 18.81 8.55
CA SER A 387 0.97 17.50 8.51
C SER A 387 1.10 16.77 7.16
N GLY A 388 1.72 17.40 6.16
CA GLY A 388 1.82 16.85 4.81
C GLY A 388 0.57 17.04 3.94
N ARG A 389 -0.52 17.60 4.47
CA ARG A 389 -1.78 17.77 3.72
C ARG A 389 -1.58 18.50 2.39
N THR A 390 -0.90 19.64 2.39
CA THR A 390 -0.64 20.42 1.17
C THR A 390 0.17 19.62 0.14
N ALA A 391 1.20 18.89 0.58
CA ALA A 391 2.01 18.07 -0.32
C ALA A 391 1.18 16.94 -0.96
N LYS A 392 0.25 16.34 -0.21
CA LYS A 392 -0.69 15.32 -0.72
C LYS A 392 -1.65 15.90 -1.77
N VAL A 393 -2.23 17.07 -1.53
CA VAL A 393 -3.12 17.74 -2.50
C VAL A 393 -2.33 18.09 -3.76
N VAL A 394 -1.11 18.63 -3.64
CA VAL A 394 -0.22 18.90 -4.80
C VAL A 394 0.06 17.62 -5.59
N ALA A 395 0.42 16.53 -4.91
CA ALA A 395 0.72 15.25 -5.54
C ALA A 395 -0.50 14.59 -6.22
N ALA A 396 -1.71 14.87 -5.74
CA ALA A 396 -2.95 14.36 -6.32
C ALA A 396 -3.15 14.84 -7.76
N HIS A 397 -2.72 16.07 -8.09
CA HIS A 397 -2.74 16.60 -9.47
C HIS A 397 -1.55 16.15 -10.33
N ARG A 398 -0.64 15.31 -9.80
CA ARG A 398 0.47 14.68 -10.54
C ARG A 398 1.34 15.69 -11.30
N PRO A 399 2.08 16.57 -10.62
CA PRO A 399 3.01 17.47 -11.27
C PRO A 399 4.15 16.71 -11.97
N GLN A 400 4.57 17.20 -13.14
CA GLN A 400 5.74 16.71 -13.87
C GLN A 400 7.06 17.19 -13.24
N VAL A 401 7.01 18.08 -12.26
CA VAL A 401 8.20 18.60 -11.55
C VAL A 401 8.26 17.98 -10.16
N PRO A 402 9.46 17.86 -9.55
CA PRO A 402 9.58 17.40 -8.19
C PRO A 402 8.78 18.28 -7.22
N VAL A 403 8.10 17.64 -6.26
CA VAL A 403 7.43 18.31 -5.15
C VAL A 403 8.32 18.21 -3.91
N LEU A 404 9.05 19.28 -3.59
CA LEU A 404 9.87 19.35 -2.39
C LEU A 404 9.00 19.71 -1.19
N ALA A 405 8.66 18.73 -0.36
CA ALA A 405 7.88 18.98 0.85
C ALA A 405 8.82 19.23 2.04
N VAL A 406 8.79 20.44 2.59
CA VAL A 406 9.63 20.83 3.73
C VAL A 406 8.79 20.74 5.00
N THR A 407 9.24 19.98 5.98
CA THR A 407 8.52 19.76 7.23
C THR A 407 9.44 19.80 8.44
N HIS A 408 8.93 20.17 9.62
CA HIS A 408 9.69 20.09 10.87
C HIS A 408 9.55 18.72 11.57
N SER A 409 8.77 17.80 10.98
CA SER A 409 8.42 16.51 11.59
C SER A 409 8.99 15.35 10.79
N VAL A 410 9.93 14.60 11.39
CA VAL A 410 10.46 13.35 10.81
C VAL A 410 9.34 12.35 10.54
N ARG A 411 8.31 12.33 11.39
CA ARG A 411 7.12 11.49 11.17
C ARG A 411 6.37 11.88 9.90
N THR A 412 6.15 13.17 9.68
CA THR A 412 5.52 13.66 8.45
C THR A 412 6.40 13.35 7.24
N GLN A 413 7.73 13.48 7.37
CA GLN A 413 8.68 13.11 6.32
C GLN A 413 8.52 11.65 5.92
N ARG A 414 8.49 10.73 6.89
CA ARG A 414 8.30 9.28 6.67
C ARG A 414 6.95 8.96 6.03
N GLN A 415 5.88 9.61 6.49
CA GLN A 415 4.56 9.42 5.87
C GLN A 415 4.54 9.89 4.41
N LEU A 416 5.16 11.04 4.11
CA LEU A 416 5.23 11.56 2.75
C LEU A 416 6.05 10.67 1.78
N LYS A 417 6.81 9.69 2.27
CA LYS A 417 7.53 8.73 1.41
C LYS A 417 6.59 7.85 0.57
N LEU A 418 5.33 7.68 0.97
CA LEU A 418 4.35 6.93 0.18
C LEU A 418 3.65 7.77 -0.90
N ILE A 419 3.87 9.09 -0.93
CA ILE A 419 3.09 10.01 -1.77
C ILE A 419 3.80 10.27 -3.11
N PHE A 420 3.11 10.00 -4.23
CA PHE A 420 3.66 10.13 -5.59
C PHE A 420 4.36 11.47 -5.83
N GLY A 421 5.59 11.43 -6.35
CA GLY A 421 6.34 12.62 -6.77
C GLY A 421 6.80 13.55 -5.64
N VAL A 422 6.47 13.24 -4.39
CA VAL A 422 6.89 14.02 -3.22
C VAL A 422 8.28 13.58 -2.76
N ARG A 423 9.15 14.57 -2.57
CA ARG A 423 10.46 14.43 -1.93
C ARG A 423 10.42 15.22 -0.61
N PRO A 424 10.24 14.53 0.53
CA PRO A 424 10.14 15.21 1.81
C PRO A 424 11.52 15.39 2.47
N VAL A 425 11.75 16.58 3.02
CA VAL A 425 12.96 16.97 3.74
C VAL A 425 12.59 17.58 5.09
N VAL A 426 13.49 17.47 6.07
CA VAL A 426 13.28 18.06 7.38
C VAL A 426 14.04 19.36 7.48
N ASN A 427 13.31 20.46 7.69
CA ASN A 427 13.89 21.75 8.04
C ASN A 427 12.92 22.52 8.95
N ASP A 428 13.47 23.32 9.86
CA ASP A 428 12.69 24.28 10.63
C ASP A 428 12.28 25.42 9.70
N GLN A 429 11.03 25.86 9.80
CA GLN A 429 10.51 26.95 8.98
C GLN A 429 9.86 28.02 9.84
N THR A 430 10.02 29.26 9.41
CA THR A 430 9.38 30.41 10.02
C THR A 430 7.89 30.49 9.71
N THR A 431 7.14 31.17 10.58
CA THR A 431 5.70 31.41 10.39
C THR A 431 5.42 32.72 9.67
N GLU A 432 6.41 33.61 9.52
CA GLU A 432 6.23 34.87 8.81
C GLU A 432 6.34 34.65 7.29
N ILE A 433 5.26 34.94 6.57
CA ILE A 433 5.11 34.64 5.12
C ILE A 433 6.33 35.10 4.30
N ARG A 434 6.82 36.33 4.49
CA ARG A 434 7.95 36.83 3.69
C ARG A 434 9.21 36.01 3.89
N ASN A 435 9.53 35.69 5.14
CA ASN A 435 10.71 34.91 5.46
C ASN A 435 10.53 33.46 4.97
N LEU A 436 9.32 32.90 5.09
CA LEU A 436 8.98 31.57 4.59
C LEU A 436 9.24 31.43 3.09
N LEU A 437 8.88 32.45 2.29
CA LEU A 437 9.11 32.44 0.84
C LEU A 437 10.61 32.37 0.49
N TYR A 438 11.44 33.16 1.18
CA TYR A 438 12.90 33.12 1.00
C TYR A 438 13.50 31.79 1.48
N GLU A 439 13.08 31.30 2.65
CA GLU A 439 13.51 29.99 3.16
C GLU A 439 13.16 28.86 2.19
N CYS A 440 11.95 28.87 1.60
CA CYS A 440 11.57 27.88 0.58
C CYS A 440 12.44 27.95 -0.67
N ALA A 441 12.87 29.14 -1.09
CA ALA A 441 13.77 29.29 -2.23
C ALA A 441 15.19 28.78 -1.90
N ASP A 442 15.68 29.07 -0.69
CA ASP A 442 16.97 28.56 -0.20
C ASP A 442 16.95 27.03 -0.03
N ASP A 443 15.84 26.46 0.47
CA ASP A 443 15.61 25.03 0.57
C ASP A 443 15.65 24.36 -0.82
N ALA A 444 15.03 24.99 -1.82
CA ALA A 444 15.05 24.48 -3.19
C ALA A 444 16.48 24.30 -3.72
N VAL A 445 17.39 25.23 -3.39
CA VAL A 445 18.81 25.13 -3.75
C VAL A 445 19.52 24.12 -2.88
N THR A 446 19.34 24.20 -1.56
CA THR A 446 20.03 23.38 -0.56
C THR A 446 19.80 21.90 -0.82
N TYR A 447 18.54 21.52 -1.10
CA TYR A 447 18.16 20.15 -1.40
C TYR A 447 18.25 19.81 -2.89
N GLY A 448 18.64 20.75 -3.75
CA GLY A 448 18.86 20.50 -5.18
C GLY A 448 17.58 20.22 -5.97
N ALA A 449 16.45 20.80 -5.56
CA ALA A 449 15.21 20.80 -6.33
C ALA A 449 15.22 21.87 -7.45
N ALA A 450 16.00 22.95 -7.28
CA ALA A 450 16.20 24.01 -8.28
C ALA A 450 17.59 24.64 -8.13
N ALA A 451 18.05 25.35 -9.15
CA ALA A 451 19.28 26.15 -9.13
C ALA A 451 19.00 27.65 -9.02
N SER A 452 20.02 28.43 -8.67
CA SER A 452 19.96 29.90 -8.69
C SER A 452 19.52 30.41 -10.06
N GLY A 453 18.57 31.34 -10.07
CA GLY A 453 17.95 31.89 -11.27
C GLY A 453 16.76 31.10 -11.81
N ASP A 454 16.51 29.87 -11.36
CA ASP A 454 15.35 29.09 -11.77
C ASP A 454 14.04 29.69 -11.24
N LEU A 455 12.93 29.35 -11.90
CA LEU A 455 11.59 29.63 -11.41
C LEU A 455 11.03 28.40 -10.69
N ILE A 456 10.47 28.62 -9.51
CA ILE A 456 9.78 27.60 -8.70
C ILE A 456 8.36 28.06 -8.37
N ALA A 457 7.50 27.11 -8.01
CA ALA A 457 6.25 27.41 -7.33
C ALA A 457 6.43 27.20 -5.83
N ILE A 458 5.87 28.07 -5.02
CA ILE A 458 5.71 27.87 -3.58
C ILE A 458 4.21 27.72 -3.29
N VAL A 459 3.83 26.61 -2.66
CA VAL A 459 2.42 26.31 -2.34
C VAL A 459 2.30 26.02 -0.85
N ALA A 460 1.47 26.79 -0.15
CA ALA A 460 1.36 26.71 1.31
C ALA A 460 -0.08 26.84 1.80
N GLY A 461 -0.33 26.35 3.01
CA GLY A 461 -1.54 26.64 3.77
C GLY A 461 -1.26 27.61 4.91
N LEU A 462 -1.76 28.83 4.81
CA LEU A 462 -1.61 29.87 5.83
C LEU A 462 -2.64 29.65 6.93
N SER A 463 -2.16 29.33 8.14
CA SER A 463 -2.98 28.85 9.26
C SER A 463 -3.96 29.89 9.83
N ASP A 464 -3.70 31.17 9.60
CA ASP A 464 -4.51 32.29 10.07
C ASP A 464 -5.91 32.37 9.43
N MET A 465 -6.10 31.76 8.25
CA MET A 465 -7.36 31.86 7.51
C MET A 465 -8.27 30.63 7.59
N GLN A 466 -7.79 29.50 8.13
CA GLN A 466 -8.54 28.21 8.16
C GLN A 466 -9.03 27.73 6.77
N LEU A 467 -8.39 28.15 5.67
CA LEU A 467 -8.78 27.80 4.30
C LEU A 467 -8.06 26.55 3.74
N GLY A 468 -7.24 25.88 4.56
CA GLY A 468 -6.37 24.80 4.09
C GLY A 468 -5.21 25.36 3.26
N THR A 469 -4.96 24.78 2.08
CA THR A 469 -3.94 25.26 1.14
C THR A 469 -4.49 26.46 0.36
N ASN A 470 -3.91 27.64 0.54
CA ASN A 470 -4.49 28.88 0.04
C ASN A 470 -3.47 29.89 -0.51
N LEU A 471 -2.18 29.55 -0.53
CA LEU A 471 -1.12 30.37 -1.11
C LEU A 471 -0.50 29.64 -2.30
N PHE A 472 -0.36 30.34 -3.42
CA PHE A 472 0.49 29.98 -4.55
C PHE A 472 1.29 31.20 -5.00
N GLU A 473 2.61 31.07 -5.02
CA GLU A 473 3.53 32.09 -5.55
C GLU A 473 4.49 31.48 -6.58
N VAL A 474 4.74 32.21 -7.66
CA VAL A 474 5.87 31.92 -8.55
C VAL A 474 7.06 32.75 -8.09
N HIS A 475 8.12 32.07 -7.69
CA HIS A 475 9.29 32.69 -7.10
C HIS A 475 10.53 32.42 -7.95
N ARG A 476 11.44 33.40 -8.05
CA ARG A 476 12.75 33.21 -8.68
C ARG A 476 13.76 32.92 -7.59
N VAL A 477 14.47 31.79 -7.73
CA VAL A 477 15.55 31.43 -6.81
C VAL A 477 16.65 32.49 -6.90
N PRO A 478 17.09 33.07 -5.76
CA PRO A 478 18.07 34.15 -5.70
C PRO A 478 19.40 33.88 -6.44
#